data_AF-A0A2V8G5I5-F1
#
_entry.id   AF-A0A2V8G5I5-F1
#
_cell.length_a   1.000
_cell.length_b   1.000
_cell.length_c   1.000
_cell.angle_alpha   90.00
_cell.angle_beta   90.00
_cell.angle_gamma   90.00
#
_symmetry.space_group_name_H-M   'P 1'
#
loop_
_entity.id
_entity.type
_entity.pdbx_description
1 polymer ?
#
loop_
_entity_poly.entity_id
_entity_poly.type
_entity_poly.pdbx_seq_one_letter_code
_entity_poly.pdbx_strand_id
1 'polypeptide(L)'
;SIREIERRIDRAEQDLTGITPGIDRPTGVPVQYADYVNLMFDLQVVAFQTDSTRVVTMMMGREGSVRTYPEIGVPDPHHPLTHHRGNVEWIEKVTKVNTLHMELFAGFVKKLKATPDGDGTLLDHTTLVYGSGLSDGNRHTHDDLPVVIVGRGSDLRLGRHVAYPRNTPMTNLYLTLLDRIGVHAEQIGDIHQLTNFTVGVALASLAGARRPRPSSSSFA
;
A
#
# COMPACT_ATOMS: atom_id res chain seq x y z
N SER A 1 5.57 -14.86 36.55
CA SER A 1 5.61 -13.47 37.12
C SER A 1 5.94 -12.48 35.99
N ILE A 2 5.91 -11.16 36.20
CA ILE A 2 6.27 -10.15 35.16
C ILE A 2 7.61 -10.50 34.48
N ARG A 3 8.58 -10.98 35.25
CA ARG A 3 9.90 -11.43 34.80
C ARG A 3 9.90 -12.63 33.83
N GLU A 4 8.84 -13.43 33.85
CA GLU A 4 8.65 -14.57 32.95
C GLU A 4 8.03 -14.13 31.62
N ILE A 5 7.23 -13.06 31.65
CA ILE A 5 6.71 -12.40 30.45
C ILE A 5 7.85 -11.65 29.77
N GLU A 6 8.65 -10.88 30.51
CA GLU A 6 9.86 -10.21 30.00
C GLU A 6 10.84 -11.23 29.39
N ARG A 7 11.12 -12.35 30.06
CA ARG A 7 11.98 -13.42 29.50
C ARG A 7 11.42 -14.08 28.23
N ARG A 8 10.10 -14.11 28.06
CA ARG A 8 9.46 -14.62 26.84
C ARG A 8 9.55 -13.60 25.71
N ILE A 9 9.44 -12.31 26.02
CA ILE A 9 9.67 -11.22 25.07
C ILE A 9 11.15 -11.21 24.64
N ASP A 10 12.10 -11.28 25.58
CA ASP A 10 13.53 -11.35 25.27
C ASP A 10 13.88 -12.53 24.37
N ARG A 11 13.24 -13.69 24.56
CA ARG A 11 13.42 -14.87 23.67
C ARG A 11 12.79 -14.67 22.30
N ALA A 12 11.60 -14.08 22.24
CA ALA A 12 10.94 -13.78 20.98
C ALA A 12 11.73 -12.75 20.15
N GLU A 13 12.33 -11.76 20.81
CA GLU A 13 13.22 -10.78 20.17
C GLU A 13 14.53 -11.42 19.69
N GLN A 14 15.04 -12.44 20.40
CA GLN A 14 16.21 -13.21 19.96
C GLN A 14 15.90 -14.15 18.77
N ASP A 15 14.69 -14.70 18.68
CA ASP A 15 14.27 -15.59 17.58
C ASP A 15 14.16 -14.86 16.21
N LEU A 16 14.05 -13.52 16.21
CA LEU A 16 14.09 -12.71 14.99
C LEU A 16 15.43 -12.81 14.23
N THR A 17 16.48 -13.32 14.87
CA THR A 17 17.81 -13.49 14.25
C THR A 17 17.96 -14.82 13.47
N GLY A 18 16.99 -15.72 13.54
CA GLY A 18 17.09 -17.08 12.98
C GLY A 18 16.57 -17.27 11.55
N ILE A 19 15.84 -16.31 11.00
CA ILE A 19 15.28 -16.44 9.65
C ILE A 19 16.38 -16.08 8.64
N THR A 20 17.11 -17.11 8.19
CA THR A 20 17.97 -16.98 7.00
C THR A 20 17.07 -17.16 5.78
N PRO A 21 16.78 -16.11 5.01
CA PRO A 21 15.94 -16.24 3.85
C PRO A 21 16.66 -17.09 2.79
N GLY A 22 15.94 -18.03 2.16
CA GLY A 22 16.50 -18.92 1.14
C GLY A 22 16.80 -18.24 -0.20
N ILE A 23 17.13 -16.94 -0.19
CA ILE A 23 17.41 -16.14 -1.38
C ILE A 23 18.92 -15.96 -1.48
N ASP A 24 19.49 -16.42 -2.59
CA ASP A 24 20.91 -16.23 -2.88
C ASP A 24 21.23 -14.74 -3.00
N ARG A 25 22.37 -14.35 -2.45
CA ARG A 25 22.83 -12.95 -2.52
C ARG A 25 23.12 -12.59 -4.00
N PRO A 26 22.51 -11.53 -4.55
CA PRO A 26 22.74 -11.12 -5.93
C PRO A 26 24.18 -10.62 -6.12
N THR A 27 24.74 -10.88 -7.31
CA THR A 27 26.12 -10.53 -7.69
C THR A 27 26.27 -9.12 -8.27
N GLY A 28 25.16 -8.43 -8.58
CA GLY A 28 25.13 -7.08 -9.15
C GLY A 28 23.71 -6.57 -9.40
N VAL A 29 23.58 -5.38 -10.00
CA VAL A 29 22.27 -4.81 -10.39
C VAL A 29 21.83 -5.45 -11.72
N PRO A 30 20.64 -6.08 -11.80
CA PRO A 30 20.15 -6.65 -13.04
C PRO A 30 19.98 -5.62 -14.16
N VAL A 31 20.30 -6.02 -15.38
CA VAL A 31 20.16 -5.15 -16.57
C VAL A 31 18.69 -5.05 -16.99
N GLN A 32 18.00 -6.19 -17.02
CA GLN A 32 16.58 -6.24 -17.38
C GLN A 32 15.71 -5.65 -16.28
N TYR A 33 14.68 -4.93 -16.68
CA TYR A 33 13.81 -4.24 -15.73
C TYR A 33 13.04 -5.22 -14.84
N ALA A 34 12.47 -6.26 -15.45
CA ALA A 34 11.73 -7.30 -14.74
C ALA A 34 12.58 -7.97 -13.65
N ASP A 35 13.84 -8.29 -13.95
CA ASP A 35 14.75 -8.92 -12.98
C ASP A 35 15.07 -7.97 -11.82
N TYR A 36 15.31 -6.69 -12.10
CA TYR A 36 15.53 -5.68 -11.07
C TYR A 36 14.31 -5.55 -10.14
N VAL A 37 13.10 -5.42 -10.72
CA VAL A 37 11.87 -5.30 -9.95
C VAL A 37 11.59 -6.55 -9.13
N ASN A 38 11.75 -7.75 -9.72
CA ASN A 38 11.58 -9.01 -9.00
C ASN A 38 12.56 -9.12 -7.83
N LEU A 39 13.83 -8.73 -8.01
CA LEU A 39 14.81 -8.70 -6.94
C LEU A 39 14.39 -7.74 -5.82
N MET A 40 13.91 -6.54 -6.15
CA MET A 40 13.42 -5.59 -5.15
C MET A 40 12.17 -6.10 -4.42
N PHE A 41 11.29 -6.85 -5.10
CA PHE A 41 10.16 -7.53 -4.47
C PHE A 41 10.60 -8.68 -3.58
N ASP A 42 11.62 -9.43 -3.96
CA ASP A 42 12.20 -10.49 -3.14
C ASP A 42 12.80 -9.92 -1.86
N LEU A 43 13.53 -8.81 -1.95
CA LEU A 43 14.03 -8.09 -0.77
C LEU A 43 12.89 -7.62 0.15
N GLN A 44 11.76 -7.20 -0.40
CA GLN A 44 10.58 -6.82 0.38
C GLN A 44 9.96 -8.02 1.10
N VAL A 45 9.80 -9.15 0.41
CA VAL A 45 9.31 -10.39 1.03
C VAL A 45 10.22 -10.77 2.19
N VAL A 46 11.54 -10.78 1.96
CA VAL A 46 12.53 -11.07 3.01
C VAL A 46 12.38 -10.12 4.18
N ALA A 47 12.33 -8.82 3.93
CA ALA A 47 12.23 -7.81 4.99
C ALA A 47 10.97 -7.99 5.86
N PHE A 48 9.85 -8.45 5.27
CA PHE A 48 8.66 -8.80 6.03
C PHE A 48 8.82 -10.13 6.78
N GLN A 49 9.39 -11.17 6.16
CA GLN A 49 9.63 -12.46 6.83
C GLN A 49 10.55 -12.33 8.03
N THR A 50 11.61 -11.52 7.93
CA THR A 50 12.59 -11.30 9.00
C THR A 50 12.17 -10.19 9.96
N ASP A 51 10.93 -9.72 9.86
CA ASP A 51 10.38 -8.62 10.64
C ASP A 51 11.28 -7.37 10.72
N SER A 52 12.04 -7.12 9.65
CA SER A 52 13.02 -6.04 9.62
C SER A 52 12.39 -4.67 9.39
N THR A 53 11.17 -4.63 8.84
CA THR A 53 10.37 -3.42 8.72
C THR A 53 8.89 -3.74 8.67
N ARG A 54 8.05 -2.81 9.15
CA ARG A 54 6.59 -2.86 9.03
C ARG A 54 6.08 -2.14 7.77
N VAL A 55 6.90 -1.30 7.15
CA VAL A 55 6.51 -0.44 6.02
C VAL A 55 7.59 -0.45 4.95
N VAL A 56 7.17 -0.57 3.69
CA VAL A 56 8.04 -0.38 2.52
C VAL A 56 7.36 0.54 1.51
N THR A 57 8.16 1.36 0.83
CA THR A 57 7.74 2.12 -0.35
C THR A 57 8.73 1.87 -1.48
N MET A 58 8.23 1.54 -2.66
CA MET A 58 9.04 1.33 -3.85
C MET A 58 8.43 2.08 -5.03
N MET A 59 9.25 2.87 -5.71
CA MET A 59 8.88 3.52 -6.97
C MET A 59 9.20 2.55 -8.12
N MET A 60 8.17 2.08 -8.83
CA MET A 60 8.35 1.19 -9.99
C MET A 60 9.12 1.88 -11.11
N GLY A 61 8.86 3.17 -11.33
CA GLY A 61 9.58 3.99 -12.29
C GLY A 61 9.34 5.47 -12.02
N ARG A 62 10.36 6.28 -12.24
CA ARG A 62 10.26 7.74 -12.15
C ARG A 62 9.43 8.25 -13.34
N GLU A 63 8.51 9.20 -13.12
CA GLU A 63 7.59 9.70 -14.15
C GLU A 63 8.28 10.26 -15.41
N GLY A 64 9.43 10.91 -15.25
CA GLY A 64 10.26 11.40 -16.36
C GLY A 64 11.33 10.41 -16.84
N SER A 65 11.18 9.11 -16.58
CA SER A 65 12.16 8.10 -16.96
C SER A 65 12.15 7.84 -18.47
N VAL A 66 13.32 7.93 -19.10
CA VAL A 66 13.53 7.55 -20.51
C VAL A 66 13.87 6.06 -20.67
N ARG A 67 13.50 5.23 -19.68
CA ARG A 67 13.74 3.79 -19.73
C ARG A 67 13.01 3.15 -20.91
N THR A 68 13.68 2.20 -21.54
CA THR A 68 13.16 1.37 -22.62
C THR A 68 12.88 -0.04 -22.08
N TYR A 69 12.04 -0.80 -22.79
CA TYR A 69 11.62 -2.16 -22.43
C TYR A 69 11.77 -3.10 -23.64
N PRO A 70 13.00 -3.32 -24.17
CA PRO A 70 13.23 -4.16 -25.34
C PRO A 70 12.77 -5.61 -25.13
N GLU A 71 12.74 -6.11 -23.89
CA GLU A 71 12.30 -7.46 -23.53
C GLU A 71 10.84 -7.75 -23.90
N ILE A 72 10.00 -6.72 -24.02
CA ILE A 72 8.60 -6.81 -24.46
C ILE A 72 8.39 -6.14 -25.83
N GLY A 73 9.48 -5.90 -26.57
CA GLY A 73 9.44 -5.30 -27.90
C GLY A 73 9.14 -3.79 -27.91
N VAL A 74 9.48 -3.07 -26.83
CA VAL A 74 9.34 -1.61 -26.74
C VAL A 74 10.73 -0.97 -26.53
N PRO A 75 11.54 -0.83 -27.58
CA PRO A 75 12.87 -0.23 -27.48
C PRO A 75 12.83 1.29 -27.34
N ASP A 76 11.67 1.92 -27.53
CA ASP A 76 11.46 3.35 -27.41
C ASP A 76 11.44 3.81 -25.93
N PRO A 77 11.88 5.05 -25.64
CA PRO A 77 11.79 5.61 -24.28
C PRO A 77 10.33 5.73 -23.82
N HIS A 78 10.01 5.18 -22.64
CA HIS A 78 8.64 5.11 -22.13
C HIS A 78 7.98 6.47 -21.90
N HIS A 79 8.67 7.42 -21.24
CA HIS A 79 8.06 8.73 -20.96
C HIS A 79 7.58 9.45 -22.23
N PRO A 80 8.39 9.61 -23.29
CA PRO A 80 7.89 10.16 -24.57
C PRO A 80 6.68 9.43 -25.16
N LEU A 81 6.60 8.10 -25.03
CA LEU A 81 5.47 7.32 -25.55
C LEU A 81 4.15 7.67 -24.84
N THR A 82 4.18 8.08 -23.56
CA THR A 82 2.95 8.45 -22.84
C THR A 82 2.32 9.71 -23.41
N HIS A 83 3.07 10.56 -24.10
CA HIS A 83 2.56 11.71 -24.88
C HIS A 83 2.10 11.29 -26.29
N HIS A 84 1.27 10.25 -26.36
CA HIS A 84 0.91 9.56 -27.61
C HIS A 84 0.12 10.41 -28.62
N ARG A 85 -0.54 11.51 -28.21
CA ARG A 85 -1.33 12.40 -29.10
C ARG A 85 -2.36 11.66 -29.97
N GLY A 86 -2.88 10.54 -29.45
CA GLY A 86 -3.80 9.66 -30.18
C GLY A 86 -3.15 8.68 -31.16
N ASN A 87 -1.82 8.60 -31.23
CA ASN A 87 -1.12 7.59 -32.02
C ASN A 87 -1.35 6.19 -31.44
N VAL A 88 -2.01 5.32 -32.21
CA VAL A 88 -2.39 3.96 -31.80
C VAL A 88 -1.17 3.10 -31.48
N GLU A 89 -0.09 3.19 -32.26
CA GLU A 89 1.12 2.41 -32.02
C GLU A 89 1.77 2.78 -30.67
N TRP A 90 1.79 4.07 -30.33
CA TRP A 90 2.34 4.52 -29.06
C TRP A 90 1.46 4.11 -27.89
N ILE A 91 0.12 4.19 -28.05
CA ILE A 91 -0.83 3.69 -27.06
C ILE A 91 -0.61 2.19 -26.80
N GLU A 92 -0.43 1.39 -27.84
CA GLU A 92 -0.16 -0.04 -27.71
C GLU A 92 1.16 -0.31 -26.98
N LYS A 93 2.23 0.45 -27.28
CA LYS A 93 3.52 0.34 -26.58
C LYS A 93 3.39 0.71 -25.09
N VAL A 94 2.70 1.81 -24.76
CA VAL A 94 2.42 2.19 -23.35
C VAL A 94 1.60 1.11 -22.66
N THR A 95 0.61 0.56 -23.35
CA THR A 95 -0.22 -0.53 -22.81
C THR A 95 0.64 -1.75 -22.47
N LYS A 96 1.56 -2.16 -23.35
CA LYS A 96 2.50 -3.27 -23.07
C LYS A 96 3.35 -3.01 -21.83
N VAL A 97 3.87 -1.79 -21.67
CA VAL A 97 4.68 -1.41 -20.49
C VAL A 97 3.83 -1.47 -19.21
N ASN A 98 2.63 -0.89 -19.22
CA ASN A 98 1.71 -0.93 -18.08
C ASN A 98 1.30 -2.36 -17.72
N THR A 99 1.05 -3.21 -18.72
CA THR A 99 0.77 -4.64 -18.52
C THR A 99 1.94 -5.35 -17.85
N LEU A 100 3.18 -5.14 -18.32
CA LEU A 100 4.37 -5.71 -17.68
C LEU A 100 4.48 -5.29 -16.20
N HIS A 101 4.27 -4.00 -15.89
CA HIS A 101 4.31 -3.52 -14.51
C HIS A 101 3.25 -4.20 -13.64
N MET A 102 2.06 -4.45 -14.20
CA MET A 102 0.99 -5.12 -13.49
C MET A 102 1.20 -6.63 -13.33
N GLU A 103 1.82 -7.28 -14.31
CA GLU A 103 2.24 -8.67 -14.22
C GLU A 103 3.30 -8.87 -13.13
N LEU A 104 4.29 -7.96 -13.04
CA LEU A 104 5.30 -7.96 -11.98
C LEU A 104 4.66 -7.76 -10.60
N PHE A 105 3.76 -6.79 -10.47
CA PHE A 105 3.03 -6.57 -9.21
C PHE A 105 2.15 -7.78 -8.84
N ALA A 106 1.46 -8.39 -9.80
CA ALA A 106 0.70 -9.62 -9.57
C ALA A 106 1.61 -10.78 -9.14
N GLY A 107 2.82 -10.86 -9.70
CA GLY A 107 3.87 -11.78 -9.25
C GLY A 107 4.25 -11.56 -7.79
N PHE A 108 4.46 -10.31 -7.37
CA PHE A 108 4.73 -9.97 -5.97
C PHE A 108 3.59 -10.36 -5.04
N VAL A 109 2.34 -10.05 -5.40
CA VAL A 109 1.15 -10.45 -4.63
C VAL A 109 1.08 -11.98 -4.49
N LYS A 110 1.39 -12.73 -5.56
CA LYS A 110 1.45 -14.20 -5.50
C LYS A 110 2.55 -14.69 -4.55
N LYS A 111 3.73 -14.04 -4.54
CA LYS A 111 4.82 -14.36 -3.61
C LYS A 111 4.36 -14.16 -2.16
N LEU A 112 3.78 -13.00 -1.82
CA LEU A 112 3.25 -12.75 -0.47
C LEU A 112 2.18 -13.75 -0.05
N LYS A 113 1.31 -14.17 -0.98
CA LYS A 113 0.30 -15.21 -0.72
C LYS A 113 0.93 -16.60 -0.52
N ALA A 114 2.05 -16.89 -1.16
CA ALA A 114 2.72 -18.18 -1.04
C ALA A 114 3.64 -18.26 0.19
N THR A 115 4.00 -17.13 0.78
CA THR A 115 4.89 -17.05 1.94
C THR A 115 4.10 -17.16 3.24
N PRO A 116 4.31 -18.23 4.05
CA PRO A 116 3.67 -18.37 5.35
C PRO A 116 4.13 -17.29 6.33
N ASP A 117 3.21 -16.83 7.18
CA ASP A 117 3.47 -15.90 8.26
C ASP A 117 2.48 -16.16 9.40
N GLY A 118 2.93 -16.77 10.49
CA GLY A 118 2.09 -17.12 11.64
C GLY A 118 0.89 -18.00 11.29
N ASP A 119 -0.32 -17.47 11.53
CA ASP A 119 -1.62 -18.11 11.29
C ASP A 119 -2.15 -17.92 9.85
N GLY A 120 -1.39 -17.28 8.97
CA GLY A 120 -1.75 -17.03 7.59
C GLY A 120 -0.55 -16.92 6.65
N THR A 121 -0.69 -16.01 5.70
CA THR A 121 0.36 -15.67 4.73
C THR A 121 0.74 -14.20 4.88
N LEU A 122 1.90 -13.79 4.36
CA LEU A 122 2.26 -12.37 4.36
C LEU A 122 1.18 -11.49 3.72
N LEU A 123 0.45 -12.01 2.71
CA LEU A 123 -0.66 -11.27 2.09
C LEU A 123 -1.87 -11.11 3.02
N ASP A 124 -2.12 -12.07 3.91
CA ASP A 124 -3.19 -11.95 4.92
C ASP A 124 -2.85 -10.88 5.96
N HIS A 125 -1.56 -10.65 6.24
CA HIS A 125 -1.10 -9.70 7.27
C HIS A 125 -0.62 -8.35 6.74
N THR A 126 -0.55 -8.17 5.41
CA THR A 126 -0.10 -6.92 4.77
C THR A 126 -1.25 -6.21 4.06
N THR A 127 -1.14 -4.89 3.92
CA THR A 127 -1.94 -4.11 2.95
C THR A 127 -1.01 -3.42 1.97
N LEU A 128 -1.23 -3.65 0.69
CA LEU A 128 -0.51 -3.03 -0.42
C LEU A 128 -1.37 -1.97 -1.09
N VAL A 129 -0.76 -0.83 -1.39
CA VAL A 129 -1.33 0.21 -2.25
C VAL A 129 -0.45 0.31 -3.49
N TYR A 130 -1.05 0.12 -4.66
CA TYR A 130 -0.39 0.28 -5.95
C TYR A 130 -1.15 1.28 -6.79
N GLY A 131 -0.46 2.21 -7.46
CA GLY A 131 -1.11 3.19 -8.32
C GLY A 131 -0.14 4.12 -9.02
N SER A 132 -0.70 5.18 -9.60
CA SER A 132 0.02 6.21 -10.37
C SER A 132 -0.41 7.61 -9.93
N GLY A 133 0.50 8.59 -10.06
CA GLY A 133 0.20 10.01 -9.86
C GLY A 133 -0.60 10.65 -11.00
N LEU A 134 -0.80 9.92 -12.10
CA LEU A 134 -1.54 10.31 -13.29
C LEU A 134 -2.48 9.19 -13.75
N SER A 135 -3.71 9.54 -14.11
CA SER A 135 -4.67 8.64 -14.79
C SER A 135 -4.47 8.62 -16.30
N ASP A 136 -4.01 9.73 -16.87
CA ASP A 136 -3.67 9.87 -18.29
C ASP A 136 -2.37 10.65 -18.43
N GLY A 137 -1.31 9.96 -18.90
CA GLY A 137 0.00 10.56 -19.14
C GLY A 137 0.04 11.53 -20.32
N ASN A 138 -0.79 11.35 -21.34
CA ASN A 138 -0.86 12.23 -22.50
C ASN A 138 -1.48 13.58 -22.15
N ARG A 139 -2.50 13.57 -21.28
CA ARG A 139 -3.20 14.78 -20.83
C ARG A 139 -2.66 15.36 -19.53
N HIS A 140 -1.76 14.66 -18.84
CA HIS A 140 -1.36 14.96 -17.45
C HIS A 140 -2.56 15.10 -16.51
N THR A 141 -3.47 14.12 -16.57
CA THR A 141 -4.68 14.18 -15.74
C THR A 141 -4.41 13.61 -14.35
N HIS A 142 -4.68 14.42 -13.32
CA HIS A 142 -4.56 14.05 -11.90
C HIS A 142 -5.91 13.68 -11.25
N ASP A 143 -7.00 13.72 -12.03
CA ASP A 143 -8.32 13.23 -11.64
C ASP A 143 -8.40 11.70 -11.85
N ASP A 144 -9.27 11.01 -11.11
CA ASP A 144 -9.58 9.58 -11.29
C ASP A 144 -8.34 8.67 -11.29
N LEU A 145 -7.42 8.90 -10.33
CA LEU A 145 -6.17 8.15 -10.24
C LEU A 145 -6.40 6.63 -10.11
N PRO A 146 -5.68 5.81 -10.90
CA PRO A 146 -5.79 4.37 -10.81
C PRO A 146 -5.08 3.89 -9.54
N VAL A 147 -5.84 3.30 -8.63
CA VAL A 147 -5.34 2.76 -7.36
C VAL A 147 -5.92 1.37 -7.11
N VAL A 148 -5.05 0.44 -6.77
CA VAL A 148 -5.39 -0.93 -6.38
C VAL A 148 -4.94 -1.15 -4.93
N ILE A 149 -5.86 -1.65 -4.11
CA ILE A 149 -5.58 -2.08 -2.73
C ILE A 149 -5.69 -3.59 -2.67
N VAL A 150 -4.66 -4.24 -2.13
CA VAL A 150 -4.58 -5.71 -2.02
C VAL A 150 -4.05 -6.10 -0.65
N GLY A 151 -4.46 -7.27 -0.14
CA GLY A 151 -4.02 -7.79 1.15
C GLY A 151 -4.97 -7.41 2.28
N ARG A 152 -4.93 -8.17 3.38
CA ARG A 152 -5.96 -8.16 4.42
C ARG A 152 -5.53 -7.50 5.73
N GLY A 153 -4.35 -6.90 5.77
CA GLY A 153 -3.79 -6.28 6.98
C GLY A 153 -4.49 -5.00 7.49
N SER A 154 -5.51 -4.48 6.79
CA SER A 154 -6.22 -3.23 7.15
C SER A 154 -7.73 -3.39 7.32
N ASP A 155 -8.24 -4.63 7.37
CA ASP A 155 -9.67 -4.96 7.51
C ASP A 155 -10.59 -4.17 6.54
N LEU A 156 -10.08 -3.89 5.34
CA LEU A 156 -10.84 -3.23 4.30
C LEU A 156 -11.70 -4.25 3.53
N ARG A 157 -12.90 -3.84 3.14
CA ARG A 157 -13.75 -4.64 2.25
C ARG A 157 -13.18 -4.61 0.82
N LEU A 158 -12.48 -5.68 0.45
CA LEU A 158 -11.91 -5.90 -0.89
C LEU A 158 -12.95 -6.45 -1.89
N GLY A 159 -12.51 -6.74 -3.13
CA GLY A 159 -13.33 -7.39 -4.16
C GLY A 159 -14.36 -6.47 -4.81
N ARG A 160 -14.08 -5.16 -4.84
CA ARG A 160 -14.97 -4.13 -5.38
C ARG A 160 -14.19 -3.08 -6.14
N HIS A 161 -14.85 -2.49 -7.14
CA HIS A 161 -14.42 -1.25 -7.76
C HIS A 161 -15.18 -0.09 -7.11
N VAL A 162 -14.49 1.00 -6.77
CA VAL A 162 -15.09 2.16 -6.11
C VAL A 162 -14.71 3.41 -6.88
N ALA A 163 -15.71 4.08 -7.42
CA ALA A 163 -15.58 5.42 -7.96
C ALA A 163 -16.13 6.42 -6.94
N TYR A 164 -15.36 7.47 -6.66
CA TYR A 164 -15.76 8.55 -5.76
C TYR A 164 -16.27 9.76 -6.57
N PRO A 165 -17.06 10.66 -5.95
CA PRO A 165 -17.38 11.93 -6.58
C PRO A 165 -16.12 12.68 -7.01
N ARG A 166 -16.22 13.44 -8.10
CA ARG A 166 -15.12 14.28 -8.57
C ARG A 166 -14.63 15.23 -7.47
N ASN A 167 -13.34 15.53 -7.46
CA ASN A 167 -12.66 16.33 -6.44
C ASN A 167 -12.63 15.68 -5.05
N THR A 168 -12.89 14.37 -4.92
CA THR A 168 -12.60 13.63 -3.67
C THR A 168 -11.08 13.49 -3.55
N PRO A 169 -10.44 14.03 -2.49
CA PRO A 169 -9.00 13.96 -2.37
C PRO A 169 -8.48 12.55 -2.11
N MET A 170 -7.41 12.19 -2.80
CA MET A 170 -6.70 10.91 -2.62
C MET A 170 -6.13 10.76 -1.20
N THR A 171 -5.77 11.86 -0.53
CA THR A 171 -5.26 11.82 0.85
C THR A 171 -6.26 11.24 1.85
N ASN A 172 -7.56 11.29 1.55
CA ASN A 172 -8.59 10.68 2.40
C ASN A 172 -8.44 9.15 2.44
N LEU A 173 -7.98 8.54 1.34
CA LEU A 173 -7.61 7.12 1.33
C LEU A 173 -6.43 6.87 2.28
N TYR A 174 -5.39 7.69 2.21
CA TYR A 174 -4.21 7.52 3.07
C TYR A 174 -4.54 7.73 4.55
N LEU A 175 -5.37 8.72 4.90
CA LEU A 175 -5.87 8.89 6.26
C LEU A 175 -6.60 7.65 6.76
N THR A 176 -7.42 7.05 5.91
CA THR A 176 -8.11 5.79 6.23
C THR A 176 -7.13 4.66 6.46
N LEU A 177 -6.14 4.49 5.60
CA LEU A 177 -5.15 3.43 5.73
C LEU A 177 -4.32 3.59 7.02
N LEU A 178 -3.93 4.82 7.36
CA LEU A 178 -3.27 5.12 8.62
C LEU A 178 -4.15 4.76 9.83
N ASP A 179 -5.42 5.16 9.81
CA ASP A 179 -6.38 4.83 10.88
C ASP A 179 -6.53 3.31 11.07
N ARG A 180 -6.59 2.55 9.97
CA ARG A 180 -6.68 1.08 9.99
C ARG A 180 -5.46 0.37 10.57
N ILE A 181 -4.30 1.03 10.57
CA ILE A 181 -3.07 0.51 11.18
C ILE A 181 -2.78 1.16 12.54
N GLY A 182 -3.75 1.87 13.14
CA GLY A 182 -3.64 2.48 14.47
C GLY A 182 -2.91 3.82 14.51
N VAL A 183 -2.65 4.44 13.35
CA VAL A 183 -2.07 5.78 13.25
C VAL A 183 -3.18 6.79 12.99
N HIS A 184 -3.68 7.41 14.06
CA HIS A 184 -4.79 8.36 13.99
C HIS A 184 -4.29 9.77 13.65
N ALA A 185 -3.89 9.97 12.39
CA ALA A 185 -3.51 11.28 11.88
C ALA A 185 -4.75 12.15 11.63
N GLU A 186 -4.70 13.43 12.03
CA GLU A 186 -5.78 14.38 11.79
C GLU A 186 -5.81 14.89 10.33
N GLN A 187 -4.65 14.90 9.66
CA GLN A 187 -4.50 15.44 8.31
C GLN A 187 -3.31 14.83 7.55
N ILE A 188 -3.42 14.81 6.22
CA ILE A 188 -2.32 14.55 5.28
C ILE A 188 -2.42 15.58 4.16
N GLY A 189 -1.36 16.35 3.95
CA GLY A 189 -1.38 17.50 3.04
C GLY A 189 -2.33 18.59 3.55
N ASP A 190 -2.95 19.33 2.63
CA ASP A 190 -3.78 20.49 2.94
C ASP A 190 -5.23 20.13 3.38
N ILE A 191 -5.48 18.91 3.87
CA ILE A 191 -6.84 18.35 3.98
C ILE A 191 -7.13 17.82 5.39
N HIS A 192 -8.29 18.21 5.94
CA HIS A 192 -8.70 18.02 7.33
C HIS A 192 -9.83 16.96 7.55
N GLN A 193 -10.14 16.09 6.58
CA GLN A 193 -11.28 15.15 6.72
C GLN A 193 -10.92 13.70 6.41
N LEU A 194 -11.20 12.84 7.40
CA LEU A 194 -11.36 11.40 7.22
C LEU A 194 -12.56 11.13 6.31
N THR A 195 -12.36 10.46 5.16
CA THR A 195 -13.49 9.79 4.52
C THR A 195 -13.83 8.55 5.32
N ASN A 196 -15.07 8.44 5.76
CA ASN A 196 -15.57 7.20 6.36
C ASN A 196 -15.56 6.06 5.32
N PHE A 197 -14.48 5.28 5.28
CA PHE A 197 -14.53 3.91 4.77
C PHE A 197 -15.09 3.01 5.86
N THR A 198 -16.36 3.22 6.22
CA THR A 198 -17.01 2.50 7.32
C THR A 198 -18.17 1.68 6.77
N VAL A 199 -18.03 0.36 6.81
CA VAL A 199 -19.18 -0.54 7.01
C VAL A 199 -19.79 -0.11 8.33
N GLY A 200 -21.06 0.32 8.28
CA GLY A 200 -21.70 1.03 9.38
C GLY A 200 -21.58 0.34 10.73
N VAL A 201 -21.08 1.10 11.72
CA VAL A 201 -21.64 1.10 13.08
C VAL A 201 -21.84 2.56 13.44
N ALA A 202 -23.10 2.97 13.52
CA ALA A 202 -23.47 4.29 13.97
C ALA A 202 -23.20 4.41 15.47
N LEU A 203 -22.27 5.29 15.86
CA LEU A 203 -22.21 5.82 17.21
C LEU A 203 -22.85 7.21 17.20
N ALA A 204 -24.15 7.24 17.49
CA ALA A 204 -24.83 8.45 17.87
C ALA A 204 -24.27 8.92 19.22
N SER A 205 -23.43 9.95 19.20
CA SER A 205 -23.03 10.67 20.40
C SER A 205 -24.16 11.61 20.82
N LEU A 206 -24.83 11.25 21.92
CA LEU A 206 -25.72 12.10 22.68
C LEU A 206 -24.91 13.20 23.36
N ALA A 207 -25.14 14.46 23.00
CA ALA A 207 -24.77 15.59 23.85
C ALA A 207 -25.73 16.76 23.63
N GLY A 208 -26.47 17.13 24.69
CA GLY A 208 -26.96 18.50 24.83
C GLY A 208 -28.30 18.69 25.53
N ALA A 209 -28.30 18.70 26.88
CA ALA A 209 -29.08 19.68 27.64
C ALA A 209 -28.57 19.81 29.08
N ARG A 210 -28.26 21.05 29.48
CA ARG A 210 -27.65 21.46 30.75
C ARG A 210 -28.65 21.49 31.93
N ARG A 211 -28.15 21.11 33.12
CA ARG A 211 -28.29 21.65 34.52
C ARG A 211 -29.57 22.43 34.92
N PRO A 212 -30.10 22.25 36.16
CA PRO A 212 -29.45 22.79 37.37
C PRO A 212 -29.49 21.94 38.67
N ARG A 213 -28.58 22.25 39.61
CA ARG A 213 -28.64 21.98 41.08
C ARG A 213 -29.51 23.09 41.72
N PRO A 214 -30.16 22.97 42.91
CA PRO A 214 -29.66 22.45 44.20
C PRO A 214 -30.71 21.55 44.91
N SER A 215 -30.57 20.97 46.11
CA SER A 215 -30.06 21.46 47.39
C SER A 215 -29.90 20.30 48.40
N SER A 216 -29.22 20.62 49.49
CA SER A 216 -28.98 19.88 50.73
C SER A 216 -30.13 19.02 51.28
N SER A 217 -29.81 17.85 51.86
CA SER A 217 -29.87 17.62 53.31
C SER A 217 -29.58 16.16 53.68
N SER A 218 -28.73 16.00 54.71
CA SER A 218 -28.59 14.88 55.66
C SER A 218 -29.76 13.90 55.78
N PHE A 219 -29.50 12.60 55.97
CA PHE A 219 -29.40 11.94 57.29
C PHE A 219 -29.18 10.42 57.12
N ALA A 220 -28.37 9.88 58.03
CA ALA A 220 -28.16 8.47 58.41
C ALA A 220 -27.54 7.52 57.38
#